data_AF-A0A7C6I122-F1
#
_entry.id   AF-A0A7C6I122-F1
#
_cell.length_a   1.000
_cell.length_b   1.000
_cell.length_c   1.000
_cell.angle_alpha   90.00
_cell.angle_beta   90.00
_cell.angle_gamma   90.00
#
_symmetry.space_group_name_H-M   'P 1'
#
loop_
_entity.id
_entity.type
_entity.pdbx_description
1 polymer ?
#
loop_
_entity_poly.entity_id
_entity_poly.type
_entity_poly.pdbx_seq_one_letter_code
_entity_poly.pdbx_strand_id
1 'polypeptide(L)'
;LGNEPGFAAILGTGTNSCLYDGTRITHNVDSMGFLLGDEGSGAYMGKRIIGDFIRGHMPEEVSALFYDTYGLTPDALVDNVYSASMPNRYCASFTRFLSLDAMANTDYAEQVKRDAFRDFFNNIVVYYPGYSDHLFNCVGSIGWVFKDTLAAVAEEFGMKVGKIVQSPMEGLIAYHHV
;
A
#
# COMPACT_ATOMS: atom_id res chain seq x y z
N LEU A 1 15.69 8.90 -5.18
CA LEU A 1 15.85 10.07 -6.05
C LEU A 1 17.25 10.66 -6.00
N GLY A 2 18.04 10.42 -4.94
CA GLY A 2 19.40 10.96 -4.86
C GLY A 2 19.34 12.48 -4.78
N ASN A 3 20.00 13.17 -5.71
CA ASN A 3 19.93 14.62 -5.85
C ASN A 3 19.01 15.08 -7.00
N GLU A 4 18.29 14.15 -7.64
CA GLU A 4 17.34 14.49 -8.72
C GLU A 4 15.97 14.86 -8.13
N PRO A 5 15.29 15.88 -8.67
CA PRO A 5 13.93 16.21 -8.27
C PRO A 5 12.92 15.14 -8.70
N GLY A 6 11.78 15.08 -8.03
CA GLY A 6 10.65 14.27 -8.46
C GLY A 6 9.71 13.86 -7.34
N PHE A 7 8.72 13.05 -7.71
CA PHE A 7 7.77 12.45 -6.79
C PHE A 7 8.33 11.15 -6.18
N ALA A 8 8.16 10.99 -4.86
CA ALA A 8 8.46 9.77 -4.15
C ALA A 8 7.31 9.39 -3.21
N ALA A 9 6.96 8.10 -3.20
CA ALA A 9 6.03 7.50 -2.25
C ALA A 9 6.72 6.42 -1.40
N ILE A 10 6.19 6.22 -0.20
CA ILE A 10 6.50 5.09 0.68
C ILE A 10 5.20 4.31 0.85
N LEU A 11 5.16 3.05 0.39
CA LEU A 11 4.02 2.15 0.56
C LEU A 11 4.46 0.89 1.31
N GLY A 12 4.27 0.89 2.63
CA GLY A 12 4.64 -0.18 3.55
C GLY A 12 3.49 -0.50 4.50
N THR A 13 3.78 -0.60 5.81
CA THR A 13 2.72 -0.70 6.83
C THR A 13 1.77 0.49 6.76
N GLY A 14 2.30 1.70 6.59
CA GLY A 14 1.55 2.93 6.30
C GLY A 14 1.98 3.53 4.97
N THR A 15 1.46 4.72 4.68
CA THR A 15 1.70 5.46 3.43
C THR A 15 2.33 6.81 3.74
N ASN A 16 3.23 7.27 2.88
CA ASN A 16 3.65 8.67 2.83
C ASN A 16 4.06 9.03 1.40
N SER A 17 4.07 10.31 1.05
CA SER A 17 4.51 10.78 -0.27
C SER A 17 5.07 12.19 -0.22
N CYS A 18 5.86 12.58 -1.22
CA CYS A 18 6.33 13.96 -1.35
C CYS A 18 6.78 14.32 -2.77
N LEU A 19 6.85 15.62 -3.04
CA LEU A 19 7.72 16.16 -4.08
C LEU A 19 9.03 16.62 -3.46
N TYR A 20 10.12 16.22 -4.09
CA TYR A 20 11.49 16.51 -3.71
C TYR A 20 12.15 17.35 -4.81
N ASP A 21 12.91 18.39 -4.45
CA ASP A 21 13.59 19.27 -5.44
C ASP A 21 15.04 18.88 -5.74
N GLY A 22 15.51 17.74 -5.19
CA GLY A 22 16.92 17.36 -5.24
C GLY A 22 17.68 17.69 -3.95
N THR A 23 17.13 18.52 -3.07
CA THR A 23 17.73 18.92 -1.79
C THR A 23 16.78 18.83 -0.60
N ARG A 24 15.50 19.14 -0.79
CA ARG A 24 14.48 19.13 0.27
C ARG A 24 13.11 18.75 -0.28
N ILE A 25 12.22 18.41 0.64
CA ILE A 25 10.80 18.22 0.34
C ILE A 25 10.17 19.59 0.11
N THR A 26 9.51 19.76 -1.04
CA THR A 26 8.79 20.99 -1.39
C THR A 26 7.29 20.89 -1.14
N HIS A 27 6.73 19.68 -1.28
CA HIS A 27 5.32 19.41 -1.04
C HIS A 27 5.16 18.05 -0.36
N ASN A 28 4.20 17.96 0.53
CA ASN A 28 3.77 16.73 1.19
C ASN A 28 2.26 16.84 1.42
N VAL A 29 1.53 15.86 0.92
CA VAL A 29 0.12 15.65 1.25
C VAL A 29 0.09 14.65 2.40
N ASP A 30 -0.53 15.03 3.51
CA ASP A 30 -0.59 14.24 4.73
C ASP A 30 -1.37 12.94 4.47
N SER A 31 -0.82 11.80 4.89
CA SER A 31 -1.49 10.50 4.76
C SER A 31 -2.54 10.25 5.84
N MET A 32 -2.65 11.13 6.84
CA MET A 32 -3.56 11.06 7.99
C MET A 32 -3.40 9.82 8.89
N GLY A 33 -2.41 8.97 8.58
CA GLY A 33 -2.06 7.77 9.33
C GLY A 33 -3.15 6.70 9.35
N PHE A 34 -2.82 5.60 10.04
CA PHE A 34 -3.57 4.34 10.02
C PHE A 34 -5.08 4.45 10.20
N LEU A 35 -5.57 5.34 11.06
CA LEU A 35 -7.01 5.39 11.36
C LEU A 35 -7.79 6.16 10.31
N LEU A 36 -7.26 7.29 9.84
CA LEU A 36 -7.97 8.27 9.02
C LEU A 36 -7.63 8.22 7.53
N GLY A 37 -6.46 7.69 7.17
CA GLY A 37 -6.03 7.52 5.78
C GLY A 37 -5.12 6.30 5.63
N ASP A 38 -3.85 6.55 5.28
CA ASP A 38 -2.86 5.54 4.90
C ASP A 38 -3.28 4.72 3.67
N GLU A 39 -4.03 5.32 2.74
CA GLU A 39 -4.48 4.71 1.49
C GLU A 39 -3.31 4.06 0.74
N GLY A 40 -3.54 2.90 0.14
CA GLY A 40 -2.51 2.12 -0.56
C GLY A 40 -1.52 1.38 0.36
N SER A 41 -1.59 1.56 1.68
CA SER A 41 -0.73 0.83 2.62
C SER A 41 -1.23 -0.59 2.92
N GLY A 42 -0.36 -1.38 3.54
CA GLY A 42 -0.71 -2.70 4.06
C GLY A 42 -1.75 -2.60 5.17
N ALA A 43 -1.64 -1.63 6.07
CA ALA A 43 -2.63 -1.49 7.14
C ALA A 43 -4.01 -1.11 6.60
N TYR A 44 -4.08 -0.31 5.52
CA TYR A 44 -5.32 0.02 4.82
C TYR A 44 -5.96 -1.22 4.18
N MET A 45 -5.19 -1.98 3.39
CA MET A 45 -5.66 -3.23 2.80
C MET A 45 -6.06 -4.26 3.88
N GLY A 46 -5.29 -4.36 4.95
CA GLY A 46 -5.54 -5.26 6.08
C GLY A 46 -6.83 -4.97 6.81
N LYS A 47 -7.13 -3.68 7.09
CA LYS A 47 -8.43 -3.27 7.64
C LYS A 47 -9.58 -3.69 6.74
N ARG A 48 -9.44 -3.54 5.41
CA ARG A 48 -10.46 -3.96 4.45
C ARG A 48 -10.67 -5.47 4.49
N ILE A 49 -9.59 -6.27 4.43
CA ILE A 49 -9.66 -7.74 4.51
C ILE A 49 -10.39 -8.18 5.79
N ILE A 50 -9.99 -7.66 6.95
CA ILE A 50 -10.65 -7.97 8.23
C ILE A 50 -12.13 -7.57 8.18
N GLY A 51 -12.43 -6.37 7.70
CA GLY A 51 -13.78 -5.84 7.61
C GLY A 51 -14.70 -6.62 6.67
N ASP A 52 -14.18 -7.07 5.53
CA ASP A 52 -14.92 -7.87 4.55
C ASP A 52 -15.20 -9.28 5.08
N PHE A 53 -14.23 -9.90 5.76
CA PHE A 53 -14.40 -11.20 6.40
C PHE A 53 -15.49 -11.14 7.49
N ILE A 54 -15.38 -10.19 8.42
CA ILE A 54 -16.35 -10.02 9.53
C ILE A 54 -17.76 -9.77 9.02
N ARG A 55 -17.92 -8.98 7.94
CA ARG A 55 -19.23 -8.64 7.38
C ARG A 55 -19.78 -9.69 6.41
N GLY A 56 -19.00 -10.73 6.07
CA GLY A 56 -19.39 -11.73 5.08
C GLY A 56 -19.43 -11.20 3.64
N HIS A 57 -18.64 -10.17 3.33
CA HIS A 57 -18.54 -9.60 1.98
C HIS A 57 -17.53 -10.34 1.10
N MET A 58 -16.66 -11.18 1.68
CA MET A 58 -15.78 -12.06 0.91
C MET A 58 -16.60 -13.12 0.16
N PRO A 59 -16.19 -13.50 -1.06
CA PRO A 59 -16.68 -14.73 -1.70
C PRO A 59 -16.47 -15.93 -0.78
N GLU A 60 -17.39 -16.90 -0.82
CA GLU A 60 -17.41 -18.05 0.12
C GLU A 60 -16.06 -18.80 0.16
N GLU A 61 -15.49 -19.11 -1.01
CA GLU A 61 -14.20 -19.80 -1.12
C GLU A 61 -13.04 -19.00 -0.53
N VAL A 62 -13.05 -17.67 -0.71
CA VAL A 62 -12.03 -16.77 -0.16
C VAL A 62 -12.16 -16.66 1.36
N SER A 63 -13.40 -16.59 1.86
CA SER A 63 -13.69 -16.56 3.29
C SER A 63 -13.24 -17.84 3.99
N ALA A 64 -13.53 -19.01 3.39
CA ALA A 64 -13.07 -20.30 3.89
C ALA A 64 -11.54 -20.37 3.92
N LEU A 65 -10.87 -19.96 2.84
CA LEU A 65 -9.41 -19.92 2.78
C LEU A 65 -8.81 -18.97 3.83
N PHE A 66 -9.43 -17.82 4.07
CA PHE A 66 -8.99 -16.87 5.11
C PHE A 66 -9.08 -17.52 6.49
N TYR A 67 -10.22 -18.16 6.80
CA TYR A 67 -10.40 -18.86 8.06
C TYR A 67 -9.40 -20.00 8.24
N ASP A 68 -9.17 -20.82 7.21
CA ASP A 68 -8.20 -21.92 7.27
C ASP A 68 -6.75 -21.41 7.43
N THR A 69 -6.44 -20.24 6.87
CA THR A 69 -5.10 -19.62 6.96
C THR A 69 -4.82 -19.07 8.36
N TYR A 70 -5.80 -18.42 8.99
CA TYR A 70 -5.58 -17.65 10.22
C TYR A 70 -6.20 -18.26 11.47
N GLY A 71 -7.28 -19.05 11.34
CA GLY A 71 -7.99 -19.67 12.45
C GLY A 71 -8.64 -18.66 13.42
N LEU A 72 -8.91 -17.44 12.97
CA LEU A 72 -9.44 -16.36 13.80
C LEU A 72 -10.94 -16.16 13.56
N THR A 73 -11.69 -16.01 14.65
CA THR A 73 -13.11 -15.66 14.61
C THR A 73 -13.30 -14.15 14.42
N PRO A 74 -14.48 -13.69 13.95
CA PRO A 74 -14.80 -12.27 13.88
C PRO A 74 -14.57 -11.51 15.19
N ASP A 75 -15.01 -12.07 16.33
CA ASP A 75 -14.83 -11.44 17.64
C ASP A 75 -13.35 -11.32 18.02
N ALA A 76 -12.56 -12.37 17.79
CA ALA A 76 -11.12 -12.35 18.06
C ALA A 76 -10.40 -11.32 17.19
N LEU A 77 -10.80 -11.15 15.92
CA LEU A 77 -10.24 -10.12 15.05
C LEU A 77 -10.52 -8.72 15.59
N VAL A 78 -11.76 -8.44 15.99
CA VAL A 78 -12.16 -7.16 16.57
C VAL A 78 -11.34 -6.88 17.83
N ASP A 79 -11.33 -7.82 18.78
CA ASP A 79 -10.60 -7.67 20.04
C ASP A 79 -9.11 -7.42 19.80
N ASN A 80 -8.48 -8.16 18.88
CA ASN A 80 -7.07 -7.98 18.56
C ASN A 80 -6.78 -6.61 17.92
N VAL A 81 -7.65 -6.10 17.05
CA VAL A 81 -7.47 -4.75 16.47
C VAL A 81 -7.50 -3.68 17.57
N TYR A 82 -8.44 -3.77 18.52
CA TYR A 82 -8.61 -2.77 19.57
C TYR A 82 -7.61 -2.89 20.72
N SER A 83 -7.09 -4.10 20.99
CA SER A 83 -6.17 -4.36 22.11
C SER A 83 -4.70 -4.41 21.72
N ALA A 84 -4.37 -4.52 20.42
CA ALA A 84 -2.98 -4.58 19.97
C ALA A 84 -2.21 -3.30 20.33
N SER A 85 -0.97 -3.47 20.80
CA SER A 85 -0.05 -2.36 21.05
C SER A 85 0.37 -1.61 19.76
N MET A 86 0.29 -2.29 18.61
CA MET A 86 0.57 -1.74 17.29
C MET A 86 -0.53 -2.19 16.30
N PRO A 87 -1.73 -1.59 16.34
CA PRO A 87 -2.88 -2.05 15.57
C PRO A 87 -2.67 -1.92 14.06
N ASN A 88 -1.92 -0.89 13.63
CA ASN A 88 -1.52 -0.74 12.23
C ASN A 88 -0.69 -1.92 11.70
N ARG A 89 0.28 -2.40 12.48
CA ARG A 89 1.11 -3.56 12.11
C ARG A 89 0.30 -4.85 12.14
N TYR A 90 -0.60 -4.99 13.12
CA TYR A 90 -1.52 -6.12 13.18
C TYR A 90 -2.37 -6.19 11.91
N CYS A 91 -3.05 -5.11 11.54
CA CYS A 91 -3.83 -5.08 10.30
C CYS A 91 -2.95 -5.33 9.06
N ALA A 92 -1.79 -4.68 8.95
CA ALA A 92 -0.89 -4.88 7.80
C ALA A 92 -0.38 -6.32 7.65
N SER A 93 -0.37 -7.12 8.73
CA SER A 93 0.03 -8.53 8.64
C SER A 93 -0.92 -9.37 7.79
N PHE A 94 -2.20 -8.99 7.69
CA PHE A 94 -3.19 -9.69 6.88
C PHE A 94 -3.06 -9.41 5.39
N THR A 95 -2.30 -8.39 4.99
CA THR A 95 -2.04 -8.11 3.57
C THR A 95 -1.31 -9.27 2.88
N ARG A 96 -0.56 -10.08 3.62
CA ARG A 96 0.08 -11.31 3.11
C ARG A 96 -0.94 -12.30 2.53
N PHE A 97 -2.19 -12.26 2.98
CA PHE A 97 -3.26 -13.07 2.43
C PHE A 97 -3.42 -12.85 0.91
N LEU A 98 -3.32 -11.60 0.46
CA LEU A 98 -3.48 -11.22 -0.95
C LEU A 98 -2.32 -11.72 -1.84
N SER A 99 -1.19 -12.10 -1.25
CA SER A 99 -0.02 -12.61 -1.97
C SER A 99 0.14 -14.13 -1.88
N LEU A 100 -0.84 -14.86 -1.33
CA LEU A 100 -0.82 -16.32 -1.34
C LEU A 100 -1.04 -16.84 -2.76
N ASP A 101 -0.40 -17.96 -3.11
CA ASP A 101 -0.55 -18.57 -4.44
C ASP A 101 -2.03 -18.89 -4.76
N ALA A 102 -2.77 -19.36 -3.76
CA ALA A 102 -4.20 -19.62 -3.86
C ALA A 102 -5.04 -18.34 -4.13
N MET A 103 -4.50 -17.15 -3.86
CA MET A 103 -5.15 -15.87 -4.08
C MET A 103 -4.74 -15.19 -5.40
N ALA A 104 -3.66 -15.66 -6.05
CA ALA A 104 -2.99 -14.98 -7.16
C ALA A 104 -3.87 -14.65 -8.37
N ASN A 105 -4.98 -15.38 -8.54
CA ASN A 105 -5.93 -15.20 -9.66
C ASN A 105 -7.37 -14.95 -9.20
N THR A 106 -7.58 -14.58 -7.93
CA THR A 106 -8.92 -14.26 -7.44
C THR A 106 -9.27 -12.81 -7.73
N ASP A 107 -10.49 -12.57 -8.22
CA ASP A 107 -10.99 -11.20 -8.45
C ASP A 107 -10.98 -10.38 -7.17
N TYR A 108 -11.26 -11.02 -6.02
CA TYR A 108 -11.21 -10.37 -4.71
C TYR A 108 -9.83 -9.79 -4.40
N ALA A 109 -8.75 -10.57 -4.59
CA ALA A 109 -7.41 -10.11 -4.29
C ALA A 109 -7.00 -8.92 -5.17
N GLU A 110 -7.29 -9.02 -6.48
CA GLU A 110 -6.97 -7.94 -7.42
C GLU A 110 -7.80 -6.68 -7.14
N GLN A 111 -9.08 -6.82 -6.81
CA GLN A 111 -9.95 -5.70 -6.48
C GLN A 111 -9.48 -4.96 -5.21
N VAL A 112 -9.14 -5.68 -4.13
CA VAL A 112 -8.63 -5.07 -2.90
C VAL A 112 -7.36 -4.25 -3.17
N LYS A 113 -6.41 -4.80 -3.94
CA LYS A 113 -5.18 -4.10 -4.30
C LYS A 113 -5.45 -2.86 -5.15
N ARG A 114 -6.25 -3.01 -6.22
CA ARG A 114 -6.57 -1.92 -7.16
C ARG A 114 -7.27 -0.77 -6.47
N ASP A 115 -8.32 -1.05 -5.71
CA ASP A 115 -9.09 -0.02 -5.03
C ASP A 115 -8.22 0.72 -4.00
N ALA A 116 -7.41 0.01 -3.22
CA ALA A 116 -6.52 0.66 -2.26
C ALA A 116 -5.50 1.58 -2.93
N PHE A 117 -4.95 1.20 -4.09
CA PHE A 117 -4.07 2.08 -4.86
C PHE A 117 -4.83 3.20 -5.57
N ARG A 118 -6.04 2.96 -6.07
CA ARG A 118 -6.89 4.02 -6.64
C ARG A 118 -7.22 5.06 -5.58
N ASP A 119 -7.56 4.65 -4.37
CA ASP A 119 -7.79 5.55 -3.24
C ASP A 119 -6.55 6.37 -2.92
N PHE A 120 -5.36 5.75 -2.95
CA PHE A 120 -4.10 6.47 -2.78
C PHE A 120 -3.89 7.53 -3.88
N PHE A 121 -4.16 7.20 -5.14
CA PHE A 121 -4.04 8.19 -6.21
C PHE A 121 -5.09 9.30 -6.08
N ASN A 122 -6.37 8.94 -5.91
CA ASN A 122 -7.51 9.86 -5.81
C ASN A 122 -7.39 10.84 -4.63
N ASN A 123 -6.92 10.37 -3.48
CA ASN A 123 -6.92 11.16 -2.25
C ASN A 123 -5.57 11.84 -1.98
N ILE A 124 -4.47 11.36 -2.57
CA ILE A 124 -3.12 11.83 -2.25
C ILE A 124 -2.37 12.29 -3.51
N VAL A 125 -2.16 11.40 -4.49
CA VAL A 125 -1.23 11.68 -5.60
C VAL A 125 -1.72 12.82 -6.51
N VAL A 126 -3.01 12.85 -6.85
CA VAL A 126 -3.55 13.86 -7.80
C VAL A 126 -3.49 15.30 -7.27
N TYR A 127 -3.28 15.49 -5.97
CA TYR A 127 -3.20 16.82 -5.34
C TYR A 127 -1.79 17.43 -5.38
N TYR A 128 -0.80 16.72 -5.92
CA TYR A 128 0.53 17.29 -6.13
C TYR A 128 0.58 18.18 -7.39
N PRO A 129 1.27 19.33 -7.34
CA PRO A 129 1.44 20.18 -8.52
C PRO A 129 2.10 19.45 -9.68
N GLY A 130 1.40 19.40 -10.82
CA GLY A 130 1.87 18.70 -12.02
C GLY A 130 2.13 17.21 -11.81
N TYR A 131 1.36 16.53 -10.94
CA TYR A 131 1.62 15.13 -10.55
C TYR A 131 1.92 14.20 -11.74
N SER A 132 1.18 14.34 -12.84
CA SER A 132 1.31 13.51 -14.05
C SER A 132 2.60 13.76 -14.83
N ASP A 133 3.28 14.89 -14.61
CA ASP A 133 4.55 15.22 -15.25
C ASP A 133 5.74 14.51 -14.57
N HIS A 134 5.54 13.99 -13.35
CA HIS A 134 6.57 13.28 -12.58
C HIS A 134 6.51 11.77 -12.84
N LEU A 135 7.64 11.10 -12.64
CA LEU A 135 7.67 9.64 -12.55
C LEU A 135 7.16 9.19 -11.18
N PHE A 136 6.32 8.16 -11.17
CA PHE A 136 5.87 7.51 -9.95
C PHE A 136 7.00 6.64 -9.39
N ASN A 137 7.68 7.12 -8.35
CA ASN A 137 8.67 6.35 -7.62
C ASN A 137 8.10 5.90 -6.28
N CYS A 138 8.35 4.65 -5.91
CA CYS A 138 7.86 4.07 -4.67
C CYS A 138 8.95 3.24 -3.98
N VAL A 139 9.04 3.35 -2.66
CA VAL A 139 9.79 2.42 -1.82
C VAL A 139 8.86 1.76 -0.80
N GLY A 140 9.10 0.49 -0.49
CA GLY A 140 8.39 -0.21 0.58
C GLY A 140 7.84 -1.55 0.15
N SER A 141 7.55 -2.38 1.15
CA SER A 141 7.16 -3.77 0.94
C SER A 141 5.88 -3.94 0.14
N ILE A 142 4.87 -3.10 0.36
CA ILE A 142 3.57 -3.22 -0.30
C ILE A 142 3.67 -2.77 -1.75
N GLY A 143 4.32 -1.62 -1.99
CA GLY A 143 4.58 -1.15 -3.34
C GLY A 143 5.39 -2.15 -4.17
N TRP A 144 6.34 -2.86 -3.55
CA TRP A 144 7.14 -3.88 -4.23
C TRP A 144 6.37 -5.18 -4.49
N VAL A 145 5.71 -5.74 -3.46
CA VAL A 145 5.01 -7.03 -3.57
C VAL A 145 3.85 -6.94 -4.56
N PHE A 146 3.17 -5.79 -4.67
CA PHE A 146 2.07 -5.58 -5.60
C PHE A 146 2.41 -4.62 -6.73
N LYS A 147 3.69 -4.57 -7.14
CA LYS A 147 4.21 -3.61 -8.13
C LYS A 147 3.46 -3.64 -9.46
N ASP A 148 2.99 -4.80 -9.92
CA ASP A 148 2.31 -4.93 -11.22
C ASP A 148 0.93 -4.27 -11.17
N THR A 149 0.16 -4.51 -10.09
CA THR A 149 -1.12 -3.82 -9.86
C THR A 149 -0.92 -2.33 -9.63
N LEU A 150 0.11 -1.94 -8.86
CA LEU A 150 0.45 -0.54 -8.60
C LEU A 150 0.83 0.20 -9.89
N ALA A 151 1.62 -0.43 -10.77
CA ALA A 151 2.01 0.12 -12.05
C ALA A 151 0.80 0.33 -12.96
N ALA A 152 -0.10 -0.66 -13.04
CA ALA A 152 -1.33 -0.55 -13.82
C ALA A 152 -2.23 0.60 -13.32
N VAL A 153 -2.33 0.80 -12.00
CA VAL A 153 -3.08 1.92 -11.43
C VAL A 153 -2.37 3.26 -11.69
N ALA A 154 -1.05 3.34 -11.59
CA ALA A 154 -0.32 4.57 -11.93
C ALA A 154 -0.57 4.99 -13.40
N GLU A 155 -0.56 4.03 -14.33
CA GLU A 155 -0.89 4.26 -15.73
C GLU A 155 -2.35 4.69 -15.95
N GLU A 156 -3.31 4.10 -15.20
CA GLU A 156 -4.72 4.52 -15.20
C GLU A 156 -4.89 6.01 -14.86
N PHE A 157 -4.04 6.53 -13.97
CA PHE A 157 -3.98 7.94 -13.57
C PHE A 157 -3.04 8.80 -14.43
N GLY A 158 -2.52 8.27 -15.54
CA GLY A 158 -1.67 9.01 -16.48
C GLY A 158 -0.26 9.31 -15.96
N MET A 159 0.20 8.62 -14.92
CA MET A 159 1.53 8.83 -14.34
C MET A 159 2.46 7.67 -14.74
N LYS A 160 3.60 7.99 -15.36
CA LYS A 160 4.57 6.98 -15.78
C LYS A 160 5.30 6.38 -14.57
N VAL A 161 5.49 5.08 -14.55
CA VAL A 161 6.20 4.40 -13.46
C VAL A 161 7.71 4.63 -13.57
N GLY A 162 8.31 5.04 -12.45
CA GLY A 162 9.76 5.14 -12.25
C GLY A 162 10.30 3.94 -11.48
N LYS A 163 11.03 4.20 -10.39
CA LYS A 163 11.62 3.16 -9.54
C LYS A 163 10.63 2.68 -8.49
N ILE A 164 10.33 1.39 -8.49
CA ILE A 164 9.64 0.71 -7.39
C ILE A 164 10.64 -0.25 -6.74
N VAL A 165 10.98 -0.03 -5.47
CA VAL A 165 12.00 -0.82 -4.76
C VAL A 165 11.51 -1.26 -3.39
N GLN A 166 11.96 -2.42 -2.92
CA GLN A 166 11.48 -2.99 -1.65
C GLN A 166 12.00 -2.23 -0.43
N SER A 167 13.29 -1.87 -0.43
CA SER A 167 13.98 -1.25 0.70
C SER A 167 14.90 -0.12 0.21
N PRO A 168 15.02 0.98 0.98
CA PRO A 168 15.91 2.09 0.61
C PRO A 168 17.39 1.69 0.61
N MET A 169 17.78 0.59 1.27
CA MET A 169 19.18 0.12 1.32
C MET A 169 19.83 -0.01 -0.05
N GLU A 170 19.11 -0.54 -1.05
CA GLU A 170 19.64 -0.70 -2.41
C GLU A 170 19.99 0.65 -3.06
N GLY A 171 19.19 1.69 -2.81
CA GLY A 171 19.43 3.04 -3.31
C GLY A 171 20.52 3.79 -2.53
N LEU A 172 20.64 3.54 -1.22
CA LEU A 172 21.65 4.18 -0.36
C LEU A 172 23.06 3.69 -0.69
N ILE A 173 23.23 2.41 -0.97
CA ILE A 173 24.51 1.84 -1.42
C ILE A 173 24.96 2.53 -2.71
N ALA A 174 24.07 2.68 -3.69
CA ALA A 174 24.38 3.36 -4.95
C ALA A 174 24.72 4.86 -4.78
N TYR A 175 24.12 5.55 -3.80
CA TYR A 175 24.38 6.97 -3.54
C TYR A 175 25.74 7.23 -2.88
N HIS A 176 26.19 6.35 -1.99
CA HIS A 176 27.45 6.50 -1.25
C HIS A 176 28.69 5.92 -1.96
N HIS A 177 28.52 5.30 -3.13
CA HIS A 177 29.61 4.78 -3.97
C HIS A 177 29.96 5.69 -5.17
N VAL A 178 29.55 6.96 -5.12
CA VAL A 178 29.93 8.00 -6.10
C VAL A 178 30.80 9.05 -5.43
#